data_AF-A0A4Q1KY18-F1
#
_entry.id   AF-A0A4Q1KY18-F1
#
_cell.length_a   1.000
_cell.length_b   1.000
_cell.length_c   1.000
_cell.angle_alpha   90.00
_cell.angle_beta   90.00
_cell.angle_gamma   90.00
#
_symmetry.space_group_name_H-M   'P 1'
#
loop_
_entity.id
_entity.type
_entity.pdbx_description
1 polymer ?
#
loop_
_entity_poly.entity_id
_entity_poly.type
_entity_poly.pdbx_seq_one_letter_code
_entity_poly.pdbx_strand_id
1 'polypeptide(L)'
;MKDKLSILLSIMLFMALTTSCERPNCKTDNIIFKNFNPEDIEYKNELLKQIENSNEDEIRFWLKKIDQNNIEFYIQDDKDLCACLSGEIEEKSKFRNIIENEGKGYIGSEFIGLEYHTIKNENNLSFFVENYSFISD
;
A
#
# COMPACT_ATOMS: atom_id res chain seq x y z
N MET A 1 -6.97 34.69 34.20
CA MET A 1 -7.41 33.26 34.18
C MET A 1 -7.96 32.86 32.81
N LYS A 2 -8.81 33.69 32.17
CA LYS A 2 -9.32 33.46 30.80
C LYS A 2 -8.22 33.31 29.74
N ASP A 3 -7.15 34.10 29.83
CA ASP A 3 -6.08 34.09 28.82
C ASP A 3 -5.27 32.78 28.82
N LYS A 4 -5.03 32.21 30.01
CA LYS A 4 -4.34 30.91 30.16
C LYS A 4 -5.20 29.74 29.67
N LEU A 5 -6.53 29.82 29.83
CA LEU A 5 -7.48 28.82 29.36
C LEU A 5 -7.62 28.85 27.82
N SER A 6 -7.61 30.05 27.23
CA SER A 6 -7.64 30.23 25.76
C SER A 6 -6.38 29.70 25.08
N ILE A 7 -5.21 29.88 25.69
CA ILE A 7 -3.94 29.36 25.16
C ILE A 7 -3.92 27.82 25.24
N LEU A 8 -4.43 27.24 26.33
CA LEU A 8 -4.52 25.77 26.49
C LEU A 8 -5.43 25.14 25.42
N LEU A 9 -6.58 25.75 25.16
CA LEU A 9 -7.52 25.32 24.11
C LEU A 9 -6.91 25.42 22.70
N SER A 10 -6.15 26.47 22.43
CA SER A 10 -5.51 26.65 21.13
C SER A 10 -4.37 25.66 20.87
N ILE A 11 -3.64 25.25 21.92
CA ILE A 11 -2.60 24.22 21.85
C ILE A 11 -3.21 22.83 21.65
N MET A 12 -4.34 22.54 22.33
CA MET A 12 -5.05 21.27 22.19
C MET A 12 -5.65 21.09 20.77
N LEU A 13 -6.11 22.19 20.16
CA LEU A 13 -6.61 22.19 18.78
C LEU A 13 -5.50 21.94 17.75
N PHE A 14 -4.28 22.42 18.01
CA PHE A 14 -3.12 22.19 17.12
C PHE A 14 -2.60 20.75 17.17
N MET A 15 -2.67 20.08 18.33
CA MET A 15 -2.27 18.66 18.44
C MET A 15 -3.26 17.70 17.78
N ALA A 16 -4.53 18.09 17.62
CA ALA A 16 -5.53 17.27 16.94
C ALA A 16 -5.35 17.21 15.41
N LEU A 17 -4.51 18.07 14.83
CA LEU A 17 -4.27 18.15 13.39
C LEU A 17 -3.09 17.29 12.90
N THR A 18 -2.40 16.56 13.79
CA THR A 18 -1.19 15.79 13.43
C THR A 18 -1.39 14.28 13.42
N THR A 19 -2.62 13.76 13.43
CA THR A 19 -2.86 12.35 13.08
C THR A 19 -2.70 12.21 11.57
N SER A 20 -1.45 12.21 11.13
CA SER A 20 -1.10 11.91 9.74
C SER A 20 -1.54 10.48 9.43
N CYS A 21 -2.15 10.29 8.27
CA CYS A 21 -2.60 9.02 7.70
C CYS A 21 -1.39 8.16 7.34
N GLU A 22 -0.65 7.72 8.36
CA GLU A 22 0.53 6.91 8.18
C GLU A 22 0.17 5.44 8.32
N ARG A 23 0.41 4.70 7.24
CA ARG A 23 0.48 3.24 7.23
C ARG A 23 1.19 2.73 8.50
N PRO A 24 0.71 1.65 9.13
CA PRO A 24 1.41 1.02 10.26
C PRO A 24 2.88 0.75 9.92
N ASN A 25 3.76 1.10 10.87
CA ASN A 25 5.19 0.87 10.69
C ASN A 25 5.47 -0.64 10.77
N CYS A 26 5.77 -1.25 9.62
CA CYS A 26 6.13 -2.66 9.54
C CYS A 26 7.60 -2.83 9.16
N LYS A 27 8.20 -3.89 9.70
CA LYS A 27 9.52 -4.37 9.32
C LYS A 27 9.40 -5.86 9.04
N THR A 28 9.94 -6.30 7.91
CA THR A 28 10.00 -7.72 7.58
C THR A 28 11.25 -8.35 8.15
N ASP A 29 11.13 -9.59 8.63
CA ASP A 29 12.27 -10.46 8.91
C ASP A 29 12.52 -11.52 7.83
N ASN A 30 11.70 -11.52 6.77
CA ASN A 30 11.88 -12.41 5.64
C ASN A 30 13.16 -12.04 4.87
N ILE A 31 14.07 -13.01 4.79
CA ILE A 31 15.38 -12.81 4.17
C ILE A 31 15.30 -12.56 2.65
N ILE A 32 14.26 -13.06 1.98
CA ILE A 32 14.04 -12.82 0.54
C ILE A 32 13.67 -11.35 0.34
N PHE A 33 12.70 -10.83 1.10
CA PHE A 33 12.30 -9.42 1.00
C PHE A 33 13.43 -8.44 1.37
N LYS A 34 14.39 -8.87 2.19
CA LYS A 34 15.57 -8.07 2.54
C LYS A 34 16.65 -8.05 1.45
N ASN A 35 16.76 -9.12 0.66
CA ASN A 35 17.89 -9.34 -0.25
C ASN A 35 17.55 -9.16 -1.73
N PHE A 36 16.28 -9.16 -2.10
CA PHE A 36 15.81 -9.04 -3.48
C PHE A 36 14.92 -7.80 -3.64
N ASN A 37 14.91 -7.24 -4.84
CA ASN A 37 14.04 -6.13 -5.20
C ASN A 37 12.62 -6.65 -5.49
N PRO A 38 11.58 -5.80 -5.33
CA PRO A 38 10.21 -6.17 -5.66
C PRO A 38 9.99 -6.67 -7.10
N GLU A 39 10.89 -6.33 -8.03
CA GLU A 39 10.83 -6.79 -9.42
C GLU A 39 11.44 -8.16 -9.67
N ASP A 40 12.29 -8.64 -8.76
CA ASP A 40 13.01 -9.91 -8.89
C ASP A 40 12.04 -11.11 -8.73
N ILE A 41 12.26 -12.17 -9.50
CA ILE A 41 11.36 -13.33 -9.52
C ILE A 41 11.31 -14.05 -8.17
N GLU A 42 12.43 -14.10 -7.44
CA GLU A 42 12.52 -14.69 -6.10
C GLU A 42 11.62 -13.94 -5.12
N TYR A 43 11.66 -12.61 -5.19
CA TYR A 43 10.82 -11.76 -4.37
C TYR A 43 9.34 -11.97 -4.71
N LYS A 44 8.98 -11.92 -5.99
CA LYS A 44 7.59 -12.06 -6.45
C LYS A 44 7.00 -13.43 -6.10
N ASN A 45 7.81 -14.50 -6.20
CA ASN A 45 7.40 -15.84 -5.78
C ASN A 45 7.17 -15.93 -4.27
N GLU A 46 8.07 -15.36 -3.45
CA GLU A 46 7.89 -15.36 -1.99
C GLU A 46 6.70 -14.50 -1.57
N LEU A 47 6.46 -13.38 -2.26
CA LEU A 47 5.30 -12.54 -2.03
C LEU A 47 4.00 -13.29 -2.33
N LEU A 48 3.87 -13.90 -3.51
CA LEU A 48 2.68 -14.69 -3.85
C LEU A 48 2.45 -15.81 -2.83
N LYS A 49 3.52 -16.53 -2.45
CA LYS A 49 3.43 -17.58 -1.45
C LYS A 49 2.94 -17.05 -0.10
N GLN A 50 3.40 -15.89 0.37
CA GLN A 50 2.92 -15.34 1.65
C GLN A 50 1.46 -14.92 1.55
N ILE A 51 1.08 -14.23 0.48
CA ILE A 51 -0.32 -13.87 0.20
C ILE A 51 -1.22 -15.12 0.24
N GLU A 52 -0.83 -16.20 -0.43
CA GLU A 52 -1.59 -17.47 -0.45
C GLU A 52 -1.69 -18.16 0.92
N ASN A 53 -0.78 -17.86 1.85
CA ASN A 53 -0.78 -18.39 3.22
C ASN A 53 -1.47 -17.45 4.22
N SER A 54 -1.68 -16.20 3.85
CA SER A 54 -2.40 -15.20 4.65
C SER A 54 -3.91 -15.36 4.45
N ASN A 55 -4.67 -14.86 5.43
CA ASN A 55 -6.11 -14.74 5.25
C ASN A 55 -6.37 -13.50 4.38
N GLU A 56 -7.07 -13.66 3.25
CA GLU A 56 -7.28 -12.58 2.28
C GLU A 56 -7.90 -11.32 2.93
N ASP A 57 -8.81 -11.52 3.88
CA ASP A 57 -9.47 -10.45 4.64
C ASP A 57 -8.53 -9.68 5.60
N GLU A 58 -7.35 -10.23 5.89
CA GLU A 58 -6.33 -9.62 6.77
C GLU A 58 -5.28 -8.83 5.99
N ILE A 59 -5.22 -8.99 4.66
CA ILE A 59 -4.21 -8.33 3.83
C ILE A 59 -4.66 -6.90 3.52
N ARG A 60 -3.77 -5.95 3.77
CA ARG A 60 -4.02 -4.51 3.59
C ARG A 60 -3.01 -3.90 2.63
N PHE A 61 -3.48 -2.97 1.81
CA PHE A 61 -2.71 -2.38 0.71
C PHE A 61 -2.70 -0.86 0.83
N TRP A 62 -1.51 -0.25 0.95
CA TRP A 62 -1.34 1.20 0.97
C TRP A 62 -0.56 1.66 -0.24
N LEU A 63 -1.07 2.68 -0.93
CA LEU A 63 -0.43 3.16 -2.15
C LEU A 63 0.97 3.69 -1.84
N LYS A 64 1.99 3.09 -2.45
CA LYS A 64 3.38 3.52 -2.32
C LYS A 64 3.78 4.44 -3.46
N LYS A 65 3.43 4.05 -4.69
CA LYS A 65 3.77 4.76 -5.92
C LYS A 65 2.81 4.34 -7.03
N ILE A 66 2.60 5.23 -7.98
CA ILE A 66 1.84 4.95 -9.20
C ILE A 66 2.48 5.71 -10.35
N ASP A 67 2.44 5.15 -11.55
CA ASP A 67 2.76 5.82 -12.81
C ASP A 67 1.74 5.45 -13.90
N GLN A 68 2.02 5.77 -15.16
CA GLN A 68 1.12 5.52 -16.28
C GLN A 68 0.79 4.04 -16.55
N ASN A 69 1.65 3.13 -16.10
CA ASN A 69 1.55 1.70 -16.38
C ASN A 69 1.65 0.84 -15.12
N ASN A 70 2.34 1.30 -14.09
CA ASN A 70 2.66 0.51 -12.91
C ASN A 70 2.08 1.13 -11.66
N ILE A 71 1.80 0.27 -10.69
CA ILE A 71 1.36 0.64 -9.36
C ILE A 71 2.10 -0.20 -8.33
N GLU A 72 2.57 0.47 -7.28
CA GLU A 72 3.22 -0.15 -6.14
C GLU A 72 2.40 0.07 -4.89
N PHE A 73 2.21 -0.99 -4.12
CA PHE A 73 1.57 -0.97 -2.82
C PHE A 73 2.54 -1.44 -1.75
N TYR A 74 2.50 -0.83 -0.58
CA TYR A 74 2.90 -1.53 0.63
C TYR A 74 1.80 -2.54 0.97
N ILE A 75 2.18 -3.79 1.17
CA ILE A 75 1.29 -4.89 1.53
C ILE A 75 1.66 -5.40 2.92
N GLN A 76 0.67 -5.55 3.80
CA GLN A 76 0.86 -6.08 5.15
C GLN A 76 -0.29 -6.97 5.58
N ASP A 77 -0.03 -7.90 6.50
CA ASP A 77 -1.05 -8.59 7.28
C ASP A 77 -0.77 -8.46 8.78
N ASP A 78 -1.66 -8.99 9.60
CA ASP A 78 -1.56 -8.93 11.07
C ASP A 78 -0.48 -9.86 11.67
N LYS A 79 0.22 -10.64 10.83
CA LYS A 79 1.20 -11.65 11.25
C LYS A 79 2.61 -11.22 10.89
N ASP A 80 3.03 -11.54 9.66
CA ASP A 80 4.43 -11.49 9.24
C ASP A 80 4.61 -10.89 7.84
N LEU A 81 3.52 -10.68 7.08
CA LEU A 81 3.60 -10.07 5.76
C LEU A 81 3.87 -8.58 5.93
N CYS A 82 5.01 -8.15 5.40
CA CYS A 82 5.39 -6.75 5.30
C CYS A 82 6.28 -6.60 4.07
N ALA A 83 5.69 -6.19 2.96
CA ALA A 83 6.37 -6.17 1.67
C ALA A 83 5.91 -4.98 0.80
N CYS A 84 6.51 -4.87 -0.37
CA CYS A 84 6.00 -4.11 -1.50
C CYS A 84 5.45 -5.06 -2.56
N LEU A 85 4.22 -4.83 -3.02
CA LEU A 85 3.68 -5.40 -4.25
C LEU A 85 3.92 -4.40 -5.38
N SER A 86 4.42 -4.88 -6.52
CA SER A 86 4.55 -4.11 -7.75
C SER A 86 3.79 -4.82 -8.85
N GLY A 87 2.92 -4.10 -9.56
CA GLY A 87 2.08 -4.67 -10.61
C GLY A 87 1.76 -3.68 -11.72
N GLU A 88 1.32 -4.23 -12.85
CA GLU A 88 0.85 -3.48 -14.01
C GLU A 88 -0.63 -3.12 -13.86
N ILE A 89 -1.02 -1.92 -14.28
CA ILE A 89 -2.42 -1.46 -14.25
C ILE A 89 -3.13 -1.97 -15.49
N GLU A 90 -4.07 -2.90 -15.33
CA GLU A 90 -4.82 -3.46 -16.45
C GLU A 90 -5.93 -2.51 -16.93
N GLU A 91 -6.83 -2.12 -16.03
CA GLU A 91 -7.94 -1.21 -16.36
C GLU A 91 -7.61 0.26 -16.02
N LYS A 92 -6.76 0.90 -16.84
CA LYS A 92 -6.28 2.29 -16.60
C LYS A 92 -7.38 3.32 -16.35
N SER A 93 -8.58 3.12 -16.92
CA SER A 93 -9.73 4.00 -16.67
C SER A 93 -10.16 4.05 -15.21
N LYS A 94 -10.03 2.95 -14.47
CA LYS A 94 -10.36 2.87 -13.03
C LYS A 94 -9.40 3.69 -12.18
N PHE A 95 -8.13 3.69 -12.58
CA PHE A 95 -7.06 4.38 -11.85
C PHE A 95 -6.78 5.79 -12.37
N ARG A 96 -7.52 6.25 -13.39
CA ARG A 96 -7.26 7.51 -14.09
C ARG A 96 -7.09 8.70 -13.15
N ASN A 97 -7.99 8.86 -12.18
CA ASN A 97 -7.93 9.98 -11.24
C ASN A 97 -6.68 9.92 -10.35
N ILE A 98 -6.20 8.73 -10.02
CA ILE A 98 -5.00 8.52 -9.20
C ILE A 98 -3.75 8.78 -10.06
N ILE A 99 -3.73 8.28 -11.30
CA ILE A 99 -2.64 8.50 -12.27
C ILE A 99 -2.50 10.00 -12.63
N GLU A 100 -3.60 10.68 -12.92
CA GLU A 100 -3.59 12.13 -13.26
C GLU A 100 -3.14 12.99 -12.08
N ASN A 101 -3.26 12.47 -10.85
CA ASN A 101 -2.80 13.10 -9.62
C ASN A 101 -1.56 12.40 -9.05
N GLU A 102 -0.73 11.79 -9.90
CA GLU A 102 0.54 11.19 -9.48
C GLU A 102 1.35 12.16 -8.60
N GLY A 103 1.84 11.66 -7.47
CA GLY A 103 2.59 12.45 -6.49
C GLY A 103 1.74 13.43 -5.66
N LYS A 104 0.40 13.35 -5.72
CA LYS A 104 -0.51 14.23 -4.98
C LYS A 104 -1.61 13.44 -4.29
N GLY A 105 -1.73 13.60 -2.97
CA GLY A 105 -2.89 13.22 -2.16
C GLY A 105 -3.06 11.74 -1.82
N TYR A 106 -2.86 10.84 -2.78
CA TYR A 106 -3.19 9.41 -2.62
C TYR A 106 -2.07 8.54 -2.04
N ILE A 107 -0.83 9.05 -2.02
CA ILE A 107 0.30 8.28 -1.48
C ILE A 107 0.11 8.07 0.02
N GLY A 108 0.20 6.82 0.45
CA GLY A 108 -0.06 6.40 1.82
C GLY A 108 -1.51 6.07 2.11
N SER A 109 -2.45 6.39 1.20
CA SER A 109 -3.86 6.01 1.35
C SER A 109 -4.05 4.51 1.18
N GLU A 110 -5.02 3.96 1.91
CA GLU A 110 -5.32 2.53 1.86
C GLU A 110 -6.31 2.21 0.75
N PHE A 111 -6.06 1.16 -0.01
CA PHE A 111 -6.94 0.64 -1.05
C PHE A 111 -7.69 -0.56 -0.51
N ILE A 112 -9.00 -0.41 -0.36
CA ILE A 112 -9.88 -1.46 0.18
C ILE A 112 -10.47 -2.26 -0.98
N GLY A 113 -10.47 -3.59 -0.82
CA GLY A 113 -10.98 -4.52 -1.83
C GLY A 113 -10.19 -4.44 -3.13
N LEU A 114 -8.85 -4.44 -3.03
CA LEU A 114 -7.95 -4.43 -4.18
C LEU A 114 -8.07 -5.78 -4.92
N GLU A 115 -8.40 -5.73 -6.20
CA GLU A 115 -8.51 -6.90 -7.07
C GLU A 115 -7.30 -6.95 -8.00
N TYR A 116 -6.63 -8.10 -8.03
CA TYR A 116 -5.48 -8.35 -8.89
C TYR A 116 -5.41 -9.82 -9.28
N HIS A 117 -4.70 -10.11 -10.36
CA HIS A 117 -4.36 -11.47 -10.75
C HIS A 117 -2.86 -11.60 -11.00
N THR A 118 -2.38 -12.84 -11.08
CA THR A 118 -0.98 -13.14 -11.39
C THR A 118 -0.87 -13.99 -12.65
N ILE A 119 0.10 -13.66 -13.50
CA ILE A 119 0.53 -14.53 -14.60
C ILE A 119 1.92 -15.05 -14.27
N LYS A 120 2.04 -16.38 -14.17
CA LYS A 120 3.29 -17.08 -13.86
C LYS A 120 3.71 -17.97 -15.03
N ASN A 121 4.98 -17.89 -15.41
CA ASN A 121 5.63 -18.82 -16.33
C ASN A 121 6.97 -19.29 -15.74
N GLU A 122 7.75 -20.07 -16.49
CA GLU A 122 8.99 -20.68 -16.00
C GLU A 122 10.02 -19.67 -15.47
N ASN A 123 10.06 -18.45 -16.04
CA ASN A 123 11.10 -17.46 -15.75
C ASN A 123 10.55 -16.12 -15.25
N ASN A 124 9.24 -16.00 -15.06
CA ASN A 124 8.62 -14.74 -14.65
C ASN A 124 7.34 -14.96 -13.85
N LEU A 125 7.07 -13.98 -12.99
CA LEU A 125 5.81 -13.79 -12.32
C LEU A 125 5.45 -12.30 -12.43
N SER A 126 4.25 -11.99 -12.89
CA SER A 126 3.75 -10.62 -12.99
C SER A 126 2.42 -10.50 -12.25
N PHE A 127 2.23 -9.38 -11.55
CA PHE A 127 0.98 -8.98 -10.93
C PHE A 127 0.28 -7.97 -11.84
N PHE A 128 -1.03 -8.12 -12.01
CA PHE A 128 -1.88 -7.19 -12.76
C PHE A 128 -2.98 -6.71 -11.83
N VAL A 129 -3.02 -5.40 -11.59
CA VAL A 129 -4.01 -4.75 -10.73
C VAL A 129 -5.18 -4.32 -11.59
N GLU A 130 -6.34 -4.87 -11.27
CA GLU A 130 -7.56 -4.72 -12.08
C GLU A 130 -8.43 -3.60 -11.54
N ASN A 131 -8.67 -3.58 -10.22
CA ASN A 131 -9.74 -2.80 -9.64
C ASN A 131 -9.53 -2.59 -8.12
N TYR A 132 -10.36 -1.75 -7.53
CA TYR A 132 -10.47 -1.55 -6.08
C TYR A 132 -11.89 -1.10 -5.73
N SER A 133 -12.32 -1.31 -4.48
CA SER A 133 -13.65 -0.88 -4.03
C SER A 133 -13.68 0.61 -3.69
N PHE A 134 -12.81 1.06 -2.79
CA PHE A 134 -12.67 2.47 -2.41
C PHE A 134 -11.30 2.75 -1.79
N ILE A 135 -10.97 4.03 -1.66
CA ILE A 135 -9.76 4.50 -0.99
C ILE A 135 -10.18 5.00 0.40
N SER A 136 -9.51 4.52 1.44
CA SER A 136 -9.64 5.07 2.79
C SER A 136 -8.59 6.15 3.01
N ASP A 137 -9.07 7.33 3.40
CA ASP A 137 -8.26 8.47 3.84
C ASP A 137 -7.92 8.36 5.32
#